data_AF-A0A3L6TTH7-F1
#
_entry.id   AF-A0A3L6TTH7-F1
#
_cell.length_a   1.000
_cell.length_b   1.000
_cell.length_c   1.000
_cell.angle_alpha   90.00
_cell.angle_beta   90.00
_cell.angle_gamma   90.00
#
_symmetry.space_group_name_H-M   'P 1'
#
loop_
_entity.id
_entity.type
_entity.pdbx_description
1 polymer ?
#
loop_
_entity_poly.entity_id
_entity_poly.type
_entity_poly.pdbx_seq_one_letter_code
_entity_poly.pdbx_strand_id
1 'polypeptide(L)'
;MNNSCERCGEWDFWDMDDRRKYFFKVMVGDFRSRMTIPEKFAQRFRDKIRGKITLKVYNGSTCTVVVARYRNKLVLEAGWEAFVITHDIRLADLLVFRYNGNFQFEVLVFDPSCCVKESSNIAQNGCDNVQVQQRHRDLLDISSNSDDDQEPMQSSGSEDPTPAEKKGPNQCTNKTNTSSST
;
A
#
# COMPACT_ATOMS: atom_id res chain seq x y z
N MET A 1 -2.54 -14.99 -44.53
CA MET A 1 -2.62 -15.75 -43.26
C MET A 1 -1.89 -14.93 -42.21
N ASN A 2 -2.66 -14.37 -41.27
CA ASN A 2 -2.14 -13.69 -40.10
C ASN A 2 -1.24 -14.62 -39.31
N ASN A 3 -0.17 -14.07 -38.75
CA ASN A 3 0.24 -14.25 -37.35
C ASN A 3 1.27 -13.18 -37.00
N SER A 4 0.78 -11.95 -36.89
CA SER A 4 1.45 -10.88 -36.17
C SER A 4 1.38 -11.16 -34.67
N CYS A 5 2.52 -11.44 -34.02
CA CYS A 5 2.85 -10.95 -32.67
C CYS A 5 4.21 -11.52 -32.22
N GLU A 6 5.31 -10.92 -32.66
CA GLU A 6 6.64 -11.17 -32.05
C GLU A 6 7.22 -9.93 -31.35
N ARG A 7 6.43 -8.88 -31.13
CA ARG A 7 6.90 -7.67 -30.44
C ARG A 7 5.87 -7.15 -29.47
N CYS A 8 5.76 -7.83 -28.33
CA CYS A 8 5.15 -7.26 -27.13
C CYS A 8 6.05 -7.56 -25.93
N GLY A 9 6.90 -6.59 -25.55
CA GLY A 9 7.11 -6.32 -24.12
C GLY A 9 8.52 -6.35 -23.53
N GLU A 10 9.57 -6.74 -24.23
CA GLU A 10 10.89 -6.92 -23.59
C GLU A 10 11.82 -5.69 -23.64
N TRP A 11 11.56 -4.74 -24.54
CA TRP A 11 12.50 -3.65 -24.83
C TRP A 11 12.29 -2.34 -24.03
N ASP A 12 11.32 -2.27 -23.11
CA ASP A 12 10.99 -1.02 -22.41
C ASP A 12 11.58 -0.89 -20.98
N PHE A 13 12.22 -1.94 -20.44
CA PHE A 13 12.71 -1.93 -19.05
C PHE A 13 14.22 -1.76 -18.91
N TRP A 14 15.00 -2.10 -19.93
CA TRP A 14 16.46 -1.90 -19.94
C TRP A 14 16.83 -0.41 -20.10
N ASP A 15 15.93 0.41 -20.64
CA ASP A 15 16.11 1.86 -20.84
C ASP A 15 15.53 2.72 -19.69
N MET A 16 15.15 2.09 -18.58
CA MET A 16 14.69 2.85 -17.42
C MET A 16 15.88 3.60 -16.83
N ASP A 17 15.89 4.95 -16.93
CA ASP A 17 16.86 5.83 -16.23
C ASP A 17 17.11 5.27 -14.84
N ASP A 18 18.38 5.04 -14.49
CA ASP A 18 18.75 4.31 -13.27
C ASP A 18 18.10 4.93 -12.04
N ARG A 19 17.97 6.27 -12.00
CA ARG A 19 17.30 7.01 -10.93
C ARG A 19 15.82 6.66 -10.76
N ARG A 20 15.18 6.11 -11.79
CA ARG A 20 13.78 5.66 -11.80
C ARG A 20 13.61 4.20 -11.39
N LYS A 21 14.70 3.47 -11.11
CA LYS A 21 14.63 2.12 -10.56
C LYS A 21 14.48 2.09 -9.05
N TYR A 22 14.71 3.23 -8.38
CA TYR A 22 14.70 3.32 -6.93
C TYR A 22 13.41 3.90 -6.36
N PHE A 23 13.06 3.41 -5.18
CA PHE A 23 12.23 4.11 -4.20
C PHE A 23 12.70 3.75 -2.80
N PHE A 24 12.35 4.55 -1.81
CA PHE A 24 12.56 4.19 -0.41
C PHE A 24 11.26 4.22 0.36
N LYS A 25 11.24 3.51 1.48
CA LYS A 25 10.12 3.47 2.41
C LYS A 25 10.66 3.50 3.84
N VAL A 26 10.17 4.46 4.63
CA VAL A 26 10.36 4.47 6.08
C VAL A 26 9.26 3.63 6.72
N MET A 27 9.66 2.72 7.60
CA MET A 27 8.77 1.73 8.21
C MET A 27 8.05 2.33 9.42
N VAL A 28 6.80 2.73 9.24
CA VAL A 28 5.94 3.35 10.25
C VAL A 28 4.53 2.78 10.18
N GLY A 29 3.81 2.79 11.30
CA GLY A 29 2.45 2.24 11.41
C GLY A 29 2.42 0.71 11.34
N ASP A 30 1.33 0.16 10.80
CA ASP A 30 1.20 -1.30 10.60
C ASP A 30 1.86 -1.72 9.28
N PHE A 31 3.16 -1.99 9.35
CA PHE A 31 3.95 -2.46 8.22
C PHE A 31 4.27 -3.96 8.29
N ARG A 32 3.91 -4.65 9.37
CA ARG A 32 4.31 -6.06 9.56
C ARG A 32 3.59 -6.98 8.60
N SER A 33 2.30 -6.77 8.42
CA SER A 33 1.45 -7.63 7.59
C SER A 33 1.53 -7.29 6.09
N ARG A 34 1.77 -6.02 5.75
CA ARG A 34 1.77 -5.55 4.37
C ARG A 34 2.60 -4.28 4.17
N MET A 35 3.03 -4.03 2.94
CA MET A 35 3.65 -2.77 2.54
C MET A 35 3.09 -2.28 1.21
N THR A 36 2.66 -1.02 1.16
CA THR A 36 2.23 -0.40 -0.09
C THR A 36 3.41 0.21 -0.83
N ILE A 37 3.59 -0.17 -2.10
CA ILE A 37 4.58 0.45 -3.00
C ILE A 37 4.15 1.89 -3.29
N PRO A 38 5.05 2.89 -3.24
CA PRO A 38 4.71 4.28 -3.55
C PRO A 38 4.03 4.40 -4.93
N GLU A 39 2.91 5.13 -4.98
CA GLU A 39 2.06 5.19 -6.17
C GLU A 39 2.82 5.72 -7.40
N LYS A 40 3.62 6.78 -7.22
CA LYS A 40 4.49 7.35 -8.28
C LYS A 40 5.46 6.31 -8.86
N PHE A 41 5.90 5.36 -8.05
CA PHE A 41 6.74 4.26 -8.49
C PHE A 41 5.90 3.19 -9.19
N ALA A 42 4.78 2.78 -8.58
CA ALA A 42 3.86 1.78 -9.11
C ALA A 42 3.31 2.12 -10.51
N GLN A 43 3.00 3.39 -10.78
CA GLN A 43 2.49 3.87 -12.08
C GLN A 43 3.43 3.54 -13.25
N ARG A 44 4.73 3.37 -12.99
CA ARG A 44 5.74 3.03 -14.01
C ARG A 44 5.55 1.61 -14.56
N PHE A 45 4.95 0.73 -13.77
CA PHE A 45 4.76 -0.67 -14.15
C PHE A 45 3.45 -0.91 -14.86
N ARG A 46 2.53 0.05 -14.92
CA ARG A 46 1.16 -0.10 -15.44
C ARG A 46 0.50 -1.37 -14.87
N ASP A 47 0.54 -2.47 -15.59
CA ASP A 47 0.02 -3.79 -15.21
C ASP A 47 1.06 -4.93 -15.24
N LYS A 48 2.33 -4.59 -15.48
CA LYS A 48 3.39 -5.58 -15.70
C LYS A 48 3.77 -6.29 -14.40
N ILE A 49 3.84 -5.60 -13.26
CA ILE A 49 4.15 -6.23 -11.96
C ILE A 49 2.88 -6.76 -11.30
N ARG A 50 2.70 -8.09 -11.33
CA ARG A 50 1.64 -8.83 -10.64
C ARG A 50 2.15 -10.20 -10.22
N GLY A 51 1.49 -10.82 -9.23
CA GLY A 51 1.82 -12.17 -8.80
C GLY A 51 3.00 -12.21 -7.84
N LYS A 52 4.02 -13.02 -8.11
CA LYS A 52 5.17 -13.21 -7.22
C LYS A 52 6.35 -12.35 -7.68
N ILE A 53 6.97 -11.65 -6.75
CA ILE A 53 8.24 -10.95 -6.95
C ILE A 53 9.29 -11.49 -5.99
N THR A 54 10.56 -11.30 -6.33
CA THR A 54 11.68 -11.66 -5.48
C THR A 54 12.29 -10.41 -4.85
N LEU A 55 12.36 -10.36 -3.52
CA LEU A 55 13.14 -9.37 -2.77
C LEU A 55 14.51 -9.97 -2.45
N LYS A 56 15.58 -9.38 -2.95
CA LYS A 56 16.96 -9.79 -2.71
C LYS A 56 17.64 -8.80 -1.79
N VAL A 57 18.19 -9.26 -0.68
CA VAL A 57 18.99 -8.43 0.22
C VAL A 57 20.47 -8.55 -0.16
N TYR A 58 21.31 -7.60 0.25
CA TYR A 58 22.72 -7.55 -0.19
C TYR A 58 23.55 -8.76 0.27
N ASN A 59 23.15 -9.48 1.32
CA ASN A 59 23.75 -10.77 1.70
C ASN A 59 23.51 -11.90 0.68
N GLY A 60 22.71 -11.64 -0.36
CA GLY A 60 22.34 -12.62 -1.37
C GLY A 60 21.09 -13.44 -1.01
N SER A 61 20.54 -13.29 0.20
CA SER A 61 19.28 -13.94 0.59
C SER A 61 18.12 -13.37 -0.24
N THR A 62 17.23 -14.25 -0.66
CA THR A 62 16.09 -13.92 -1.52
C THR A 62 14.80 -14.37 -0.87
N CYS A 63 13.78 -13.51 -0.93
CA CYS A 63 12.45 -13.79 -0.40
C CYS A 63 11.40 -13.61 -1.47
N THR A 64 10.53 -14.60 -1.61
CA THR A 64 9.40 -14.51 -2.53
C THR A 64 8.21 -13.86 -1.84
N VAL A 65 7.70 -12.77 -2.40
CA VAL A 65 6.51 -12.06 -1.88
C VAL A 65 5.46 -11.89 -2.97
N VAL A 66 4.19 -11.85 -2.58
CA VAL A 66 3.07 -11.60 -3.47
C VAL A 66 2.76 -10.12 -3.54
N VAL A 67 2.59 -9.64 -4.77
CA VAL A 67 2.06 -8.32 -5.08
C VAL A 67 0.58 -8.46 -5.41
N ALA A 68 -0.26 -7.89 -4.55
CA ALA A 68 -1.69 -7.72 -4.77
C ALA A 68 -1.99 -6.30 -5.25
N ARG A 69 -3.10 -6.13 -5.98
CA ARG A 69 -3.55 -4.84 -6.49
C ARG A 69 -4.90 -4.48 -5.88
N TYR A 70 -4.94 -3.34 -5.18
CA TYR A 70 -6.16 -2.83 -4.54
C TYR A 70 -6.37 -1.37 -4.91
N ARG A 71 -7.49 -1.03 -5.58
CA ARG A 71 -7.84 0.36 -5.94
C ARG A 71 -6.65 1.15 -6.51
N ASN A 72 -5.97 0.57 -7.50
CA ASN A 72 -4.75 1.08 -8.14
C ASN A 72 -3.44 1.11 -7.32
N LYS A 73 -3.44 0.64 -6.08
CA LYS A 73 -2.24 0.48 -5.25
C LYS A 73 -1.63 -0.91 -5.41
N LEU A 74 -0.30 -0.98 -5.47
CA LEU A 74 0.42 -2.25 -5.40
C LEU A 74 0.84 -2.49 -3.95
N VAL A 75 0.51 -3.66 -3.42
CA VAL A 75 0.71 -4.01 -2.01
C VAL A 75 1.45 -5.34 -1.93
N LEU A 76 2.55 -5.36 -1.19
CA LEU A 76 3.26 -6.57 -0.79
C LEU A 76 2.50 -7.19 0.38
N GLU A 77 2.04 -8.43 0.23
CA GLU A 77 1.24 -9.13 1.24
C GLU A 77 1.85 -10.48 1.60
N ALA A 78 1.42 -11.58 0.98
CA ALA A 78 1.93 -12.91 1.34
C ALA A 78 3.45 -12.99 1.15
N GLY A 79 4.16 -13.49 2.18
CA GLY A 79 5.63 -13.53 2.22
C GLY A 79 6.29 -12.24 2.76
N TRP A 80 5.58 -11.11 2.80
CA TRP A 80 6.12 -9.85 3.32
C TRP A 80 6.42 -9.91 4.82
N GLU A 81 5.51 -10.47 5.63
CA GLU A 81 5.74 -10.60 7.06
C GLU A 81 6.96 -11.47 7.38
N ALA A 82 7.14 -12.57 6.64
CA ALA A 82 8.34 -13.40 6.76
C ALA A 82 9.62 -12.62 6.40
N PHE A 83 9.56 -11.76 5.38
CA PHE A 83 10.67 -10.86 5.03
C PHE A 83 10.99 -9.88 6.17
N VAL A 84 9.97 -9.30 6.80
CA VAL A 84 10.11 -8.40 7.97
C VAL A 84 10.77 -9.11 9.14
N ILE A 85 10.33 -10.32 9.47
CA ILE A 85 10.87 -11.10 10.60
C ILE A 85 12.31 -11.54 10.31
N THR A 86 12.57 -12.09 9.11
CA THR A 86 13.88 -12.65 8.73
C THR A 86 14.98 -11.59 8.75
N HIS A 87 14.66 -10.35 8.37
CA HIS A 87 15.64 -9.26 8.31
C HIS A 87 15.58 -8.32 9.53
N ASP A 88 14.81 -8.70 10.56
CA ASP A 88 14.57 -7.89 11.76
C ASP A 88 14.16 -6.46 11.39
N ILE A 89 13.19 -6.26 10.48
CA ILE A 89 12.78 -4.90 10.10
C ILE A 89 11.96 -4.28 11.24
N ARG A 90 12.44 -3.16 11.77
CA ARG A 90 11.88 -2.46 12.94
C ARG A 90 11.24 -1.13 12.56
N LEU A 91 10.53 -0.56 13.53
CA LEU A 91 9.99 0.79 13.42
C LEU A 91 11.12 1.79 13.13
N ALA A 92 10.86 2.71 12.21
CA ALA A 92 11.77 3.75 11.73
C ALA A 92 12.97 3.25 10.91
N ASP A 93 13.10 1.95 10.65
CA ASP A 93 14.05 1.46 9.64
C ASP A 93 13.69 2.06 8.26
N LEU A 94 14.70 2.35 7.44
CA LEU A 94 14.57 2.85 6.08
C LEU A 94 14.96 1.76 5.10
N LEU A 95 14.04 1.39 4.22
CA LEU A 95 14.29 0.42 3.16
C LEU A 95 14.45 1.14 1.83
N VAL A 96 15.56 0.89 1.13
CA VAL A 96 15.76 1.32 -0.25
C VAL A 96 15.55 0.13 -1.15
N PHE A 97 14.63 0.26 -2.11
CA PHE A 97 14.31 -0.75 -3.10
C PHE A 97 14.87 -0.32 -4.46
N ARG A 98 15.55 -1.23 -5.15
CA ARG A 98 15.99 -1.07 -6.54
C ARG A 98 15.36 -2.15 -7.41
N TYR A 99 14.61 -1.76 -8.43
CA TYR A 99 14.11 -2.71 -9.42
C TYR A 99 15.20 -3.12 -10.41
N ASN A 100 15.47 -4.43 -10.51
CA ASN A 100 16.51 -4.99 -11.38
C ASN A 100 15.97 -5.61 -12.68
N GLY A 101 14.66 -5.48 -12.95
CA GLY A 101 14.01 -6.27 -13.99
C GLY A 101 13.52 -7.63 -13.49
N ASN A 102 12.87 -8.39 -14.36
CA ASN A 102 12.44 -9.78 -14.11
C ASN A 102 11.74 -10.01 -12.75
N PHE A 103 10.84 -9.09 -12.37
CA PHE A 103 10.09 -9.19 -11.10
C PHE A 103 10.98 -9.27 -9.85
N GLN A 104 12.19 -8.72 -9.92
CA GLN A 104 13.14 -8.71 -8.82
C GLN A 104 13.41 -7.30 -8.31
N PHE A 105 13.46 -7.17 -7.00
CA PHE A 105 13.91 -5.98 -6.30
C PHE A 105 15.10 -6.31 -5.42
N GLU A 106 16.15 -5.52 -5.50
CA GLU A 106 17.14 -5.47 -4.44
C GLU A 106 16.67 -4.55 -3.31
N VAL A 107 16.97 -4.93 -2.07
CA VAL A 107 16.57 -4.20 -0.87
C VAL A 107 17.79 -3.95 0.02
N LEU A 108 18.01 -2.69 0.36
CA LEU A 108 18.94 -2.26 1.40
C LEU A 108 18.14 -1.81 2.62
N VAL A 109 18.49 -2.33 3.79
CA VAL A 109 17.86 -1.97 5.07
C VAL A 109 18.83 -1.10 5.85
N PHE A 110 18.41 0.12 6.18
CA PHE A 110 19.13 1.04 7.03
C PHE A 110 18.41 1.14 8.36
N ASP A 111 19.14 1.01 9.46
CA ASP A 111 18.58 1.23 10.79
C ASP A 111 18.60 2.73 11.14
N PRO A 112 18.04 3.15 12.30
CA PRO A 112 17.98 4.56 12.69
C PRO A 112 19.34 5.24 12.90
N SER A 113 20.45 4.50 12.89
CA SER A 113 21.82 5.06 12.87
C SER A 113 22.25 5.55 11.48
N CYS A 114 21.39 5.40 10.46
CA CYS A 114 21.67 5.72 9.05
C CYS A 114 22.70 4.80 8.40
N CYS A 115 23.04 3.67 9.04
CA CYS A 115 23.93 2.65 8.51
C CYS A 115 23.14 1.44 8.00
N VAL A 116 23.72 0.73 7.03
CA VAL A 116 23.18 -0.55 6.57
C VAL A 116 23.19 -1.53 7.73
N LYS A 117 22.05 -2.18 7.98
CA LYS A 117 21.84 -3.01 9.15
C LYS A 117 22.56 -4.34 9.04
N GLU A 118 23.47 -4.66 9.95
CA GLU A 118 24.29 -5.88 9.88
C GLU A 118 23.49 -7.20 9.97
N SER A 119 22.29 -7.20 10.58
CA SER A 119 21.42 -8.39 10.61
C SER A 119 20.98 -8.82 9.21
N SER A 120 21.00 -7.90 8.26
CA SER A 120 20.78 -8.22 6.85
C SER A 120 22.02 -8.79 6.14
N ASN A 121 23.17 -8.94 6.81
CA ASN A 121 24.39 -9.60 6.27
C ASN A 121 24.34 -11.13 6.46
N ILE A 122 23.59 -11.62 7.46
CA ILE A 122 23.62 -13.03 7.84
C ILE A 122 22.68 -13.81 6.92
N ALA A 123 23.17 -14.83 6.22
CA ALA A 123 22.35 -15.67 5.36
C ALA A 123 21.33 -16.44 6.22
N GLN A 124 20.10 -15.94 6.28
CA GLN A 124 18.97 -16.63 6.89
C GLN A 124 18.07 -17.18 5.78
N ASN A 125 17.81 -18.49 5.82
CA ASN A 125 16.95 -19.23 4.87
C ASN A 125 15.44 -19.04 5.18
N GLY A 126 15.05 -17.89 5.73
CA GLY A 126 13.77 -17.71 6.43
C GLY A 126 12.54 -17.56 5.52
N CYS A 127 12.71 -17.28 4.24
CA CYS A 127 11.62 -16.77 3.40
C CYS A 127 11.29 -17.60 2.15
N ASP A 128 11.93 -18.76 1.96
CA ASP A 128 11.65 -19.67 0.83
C ASP A 128 10.52 -20.68 1.12
N ASN A 129 10.14 -20.87 2.39
CA ASN A 129 9.17 -21.89 2.81
C ASN A 129 7.72 -21.38 2.98
N VAL A 130 7.41 -20.15 2.59
CA VAL A 130 6.03 -19.65 2.67
C VAL A 130 5.21 -20.31 1.55
N GLN A 131 4.37 -21.29 1.91
CA GLN A 131 3.35 -21.83 1.01
C GLN A 131 2.31 -20.73 0.72
N VAL A 132 2.62 -19.88 -0.26
CA VAL A 132 1.69 -18.89 -0.80
C VAL A 132 0.62 -19.66 -1.57
N GLN A 133 -0.46 -20.04 -0.90
CA GLN A 133 -1.69 -20.46 -1.58
C GLN A 133 -2.32 -19.21 -2.20
N GLN A 134 -2.20 -19.08 -3.52
CA GLN A 134 -2.91 -18.07 -4.29
C GLN A 134 -4.42 -18.30 -4.15
N ARG A 135 -5.08 -17.58 -3.25
CA ARG A 135 -6.51 -17.33 -3.44
C ARG A 135 -6.63 -16.26 -4.53
N HIS A 136 -6.70 -16.70 -5.78
CA HIS A 136 -7.27 -15.90 -6.85
C HIS A 136 -8.69 -15.51 -6.41
N ARG A 137 -8.84 -14.31 -5.86
CA ARG A 137 -10.15 -13.67 -5.75
C ARG A 137 -10.23 -12.68 -6.89
N ASP A 138 -10.43 -13.20 -8.09
CA ASP A 138 -10.97 -12.44 -9.20
C ASP A 138 -12.45 -12.18 -8.87
N LEU A 139 -12.76 -11.06 -8.23
CA LEU A 139 -14.12 -10.53 -8.21
C LEU A 139 -14.15 -9.30 -9.11
N LEU A 140 -14.41 -9.56 -10.38
CA LEU A 140 -14.90 -8.56 -11.31
C LEU A 140 -16.43 -8.48 -11.19
N ASP A 141 -16.91 -7.25 -11.18
CA ASP A 141 -18.16 -6.79 -11.78
C ASP A 141 -19.49 -7.34 -11.22
N ILE A 142 -20.07 -6.58 -10.29
CA ILE A 142 -21.50 -6.29 -10.36
C ILE A 142 -21.63 -4.77 -10.34
N SER A 143 -21.56 -4.17 -11.52
CA SER A 143 -22.41 -3.03 -11.83
C SER A 143 -23.87 -3.42 -11.58
N SER A 144 -24.41 -2.98 -10.45
CA SER A 144 -25.84 -2.90 -10.23
C SER A 144 -26.18 -1.42 -10.07
N ASN A 145 -26.32 -0.76 -11.23
CA ASN A 145 -27.23 0.37 -11.30
C ASN A 145 -28.63 -0.21 -11.14
N SER A 146 -29.29 0.15 -10.05
CA SER A 146 -30.74 0.17 -9.96
C SER A 146 -31.09 1.39 -9.13
N ASP A 147 -31.32 2.49 -9.85
CA ASP A 147 -32.23 3.53 -9.41
C ASP A 147 -33.61 2.88 -9.27
N ASP A 148 -34.21 2.95 -8.08
CA ASP A 148 -35.64 2.78 -7.90
C ASP A 148 -36.08 3.65 -6.71
N ASP A 149 -36.50 4.87 -7.05
CA ASP A 149 -37.37 5.70 -6.23
C ASP A 149 -38.76 5.06 -6.20
N GLN A 150 -39.24 4.63 -5.03
CA GLN A 150 -40.68 4.67 -4.72
C GLN A 150 -40.96 4.51 -3.21
N GLU A 151 -41.29 5.64 -2.58
CA GLU A 151 -42.26 5.74 -1.48
C GLU A 151 -43.65 5.29 -2.01
N PRO A 152 -44.47 4.60 -1.19
CA PRO A 152 -45.51 5.37 -0.49
C PRO A 152 -45.98 4.85 0.89
N MET A 153 -46.29 5.83 1.76
CA MET A 153 -47.53 6.01 2.55
C MET A 153 -47.80 5.20 3.84
N GLN A 154 -47.82 5.99 4.94
CA GLN A 154 -48.84 6.11 5.99
C GLN A 154 -49.11 4.97 6.98
N SER A 155 -48.89 5.28 8.27
CA SER A 155 -49.96 5.11 9.28
C SER A 155 -49.74 6.04 10.49
N SER A 156 -50.88 6.45 11.02
CA SER A 156 -51.21 7.48 12.00
C SER A 156 -50.77 7.23 13.44
N GLY A 157 -50.42 8.32 14.13
CA GLY A 157 -50.39 8.41 15.60
C GLY A 157 -50.46 9.87 16.05
N SER A 158 -51.67 10.30 16.43
CA SER A 158 -51.96 11.48 17.26
C SER A 158 -51.10 11.44 18.54
N GLU A 159 -50.60 12.54 19.09
CA GLU A 159 -51.35 13.53 19.89
C GLU A 159 -50.54 14.83 20.03
N ASP A 160 -51.23 15.97 20.02
CA ASP A 160 -50.76 17.28 20.47
C ASP A 160 -51.45 17.54 21.84
N PRO A 161 -50.85 18.27 22.78
CA PRO A 161 -50.97 19.73 22.68
C PRO A 161 -49.75 20.54 23.15
N THR A 162 -49.55 21.66 22.46
CA THR A 162 -48.75 22.83 22.89
C THR A 162 -49.46 23.58 24.05
N PRO A 163 -48.78 24.44 24.85
CA PRO A 163 -48.48 25.80 24.38
C PRO A 163 -47.14 26.44 24.81
N ALA A 164 -46.59 27.16 23.83
CA ALA A 164 -45.64 28.29 23.82
C ALA A 164 -45.10 28.90 25.12
N GLU A 165 -43.81 29.30 25.10
CA GLU A 165 -43.43 30.70 25.36
C GLU A 165 -42.06 31.10 24.80
N LYS A 166 -41.96 32.34 24.34
CA LYS A 166 -40.85 32.99 23.62
C LYS A 166 -39.82 33.58 24.59
N LYS A 167 -38.51 33.58 24.23
CA LYS A 167 -37.63 34.77 24.31
C LYS A 167 -36.19 34.49 23.82
N GLY A 168 -35.80 35.22 22.76
CA GLY A 168 -34.64 36.13 22.68
C GLY A 168 -33.20 35.64 22.94
N PRO A 169 -32.19 36.32 22.36
CA PRO A 169 -30.88 35.76 22.06
C PRO A 169 -29.82 36.09 23.12
N ASN A 170 -28.92 35.15 23.42
CA ASN A 170 -27.70 35.46 24.17
C ASN A 170 -26.46 35.10 23.36
N GLN A 171 -25.88 36.16 22.79
CA GLN A 171 -24.46 36.28 22.51
C GLN A 171 -23.68 36.14 23.82
N CYS A 172 -22.64 35.30 23.85
CA CYS A 172 -21.49 35.51 24.73
C CYS A 172 -20.22 35.39 23.90
N THR A 173 -19.67 36.55 23.60
CA THR A 173 -18.27 36.78 23.27
C THR A 173 -17.38 36.33 24.42
N ASN A 174 -16.20 35.80 24.10
CA ASN A 174 -14.95 36.23 24.73
C ASN A 174 -13.78 36.00 23.76
N LYS A 175 -13.26 37.11 23.22
CA LYS A 175 -11.86 37.23 22.82
C LYS A 175 -11.08 37.56 24.09
N THR A 176 -9.98 36.86 24.35
CA THR A 176 -8.76 37.55 24.80
C THR A 176 -7.54 36.85 24.22
N ASN A 177 -6.75 37.64 23.51
CA ASN A 177 -5.37 37.37 23.10
C ASN A 177 -4.50 37.10 24.34
N THR A 178 -3.32 36.50 24.15
CA THR A 178 -2.02 37.16 24.46
C THR A 178 -0.88 36.31 23.86
N SER A 179 -0.06 37.01 23.07
CA SER A 179 1.30 36.71 22.63
C SER A 179 2.20 36.27 23.81
N SER A 180 3.32 35.58 23.66
CA SER A 180 4.56 36.12 23.08
C SER A 180 5.64 35.04 23.16
N SER A 181 6.57 35.17 22.23
CA SER A 181 7.86 34.51 22.06
C SER A 181 8.71 34.37 23.32
N THR A 182 9.49 33.29 23.38
CA THR A 182 10.94 33.37 23.53
C THR A 182 11.59 32.18 22.84
#